data_AF-A0A7L4PAJ5-F1
#
_entry.id   AF-A0A7L4PAJ5-F1
#
_cell.length_a   1.000
_cell.length_b   1.000
_cell.length_c   1.000
_cell.angle_alpha   90.00
_cell.angle_beta   90.00
_cell.angle_gamma   90.00
#
_symmetry.space_group_name_H-M   'P 1'
#
loop_
_entity.id
_entity.type
_entity.pdbx_description
1 polymer ?
#
loop_
_entity_poly.entity_id
_entity_poly.type
_entity_poly.pdbx_seq_one_letter_code
_entity_poly.pdbx_strand_id
1 'polypeptide(L)' 'MDTRPLVYALSAVAIVLGLLYLISTLSSPSFDQFVFIRDLVTSILAVVLGVVAPILIRRFRSE' A
#
# COMPACT_ATOMS: atom_id res chain seq x y z
N MET A 1 -8.85 -13.41 -19.90
CA MET A 1 -9.20 -13.27 -18.47
C MET A 1 -9.14 -11.81 -18.09
N ASP A 2 -10.19 -11.27 -17.50
CA ASP A 2 -10.23 -9.87 -17.08
C ASP A 2 -9.52 -9.70 -15.74
N THR A 3 -8.33 -9.12 -15.77
CA THR A 3 -7.48 -8.94 -14.58
C THR A 3 -7.86 -7.70 -13.74
N ARG A 4 -8.79 -6.87 -14.23
CA ARG A 4 -9.27 -5.66 -13.54
C ARG A 4 -9.78 -5.93 -12.12
N PRO A 5 -10.75 -6.84 -11.90
CA PRO A 5 -11.28 -7.11 -10.55
C PRO A 5 -10.20 -7.58 -9.57
N LEU A 6 -9.23 -8.37 -10.04
CA LEU A 6 -8.12 -8.83 -9.22
C LEU A 6 -7.21 -7.67 -8.80
N VAL A 7 -6.87 -6.77 -9.72
CA VAL A 7 -6.04 -5.60 -9.39
C VAL A 7 -6.75 -4.65 -8.42
N TYR A 8 -8.05 -4.42 -8.59
CA TYR A 8 -8.82 -3.62 -7.62
C TYR A 8 -8.87 -4.28 -6.24
N ALA A 9 -9.09 -5.60 -6.17
CA ALA A 9 -9.12 -6.32 -4.90
C ALA A 9 -7.75 -6.25 -4.19
N LEU A 10 -6.66 -6.53 -4.91
CA LEU A 10 -5.31 -6.45 -4.36
C LEU A 10 -4.92 -5.02 -3.95
N SER A 11 -5.35 -4.02 -4.71
CA SER A 11 -5.14 -2.61 -4.39
C SER A 11 -5.85 -2.21 -3.11
N ALA A 12 -7.11 -2.63 -2.94
CA ALA A 12 -7.86 -2.39 -1.71
C ALA A 12 -7.19 -3.06 -0.50
N VAL A 13 -6.75 -4.31 -0.65
CA VAL A 13 -6.01 -5.04 0.40
C VAL A 13 -4.71 -4.30 0.75
N ALA A 14 -3.94 -3.85 -0.24
CA ALA A 14 -2.70 -3.11 -0.01
C ALA A 14 -2.93 -1.80 0.76
N ILE A 15 -3.99 -1.06 0.44
CA ILE A 15 -4.34 0.17 1.16
C ILE A 15 -4.72 -0.14 2.61
N VAL A 16 -5.60 -1.13 2.83
CA VAL A 16 -6.06 -1.50 4.18
C VAL A 16 -4.88 -1.95 5.04
N LEU A 17 -4.05 -2.85 4.53
CA LEU A 17 -2.87 -3.34 5.26
C LEU A 17 -1.85 -2.23 5.50
N GLY A 18 -1.59 -1.37 4.50
CA GLY A 18 -0.68 -0.25 4.63
C GLY A 18 -1.13 0.75 5.70
N LEU A 19 -2.41 1.09 5.74
CA LEU A 19 -2.97 1.97 6.77
C LEU A 19 -2.91 1.33 8.16
N LEU A 20 -3.27 0.05 8.31
CA LEU A 20 -3.18 -0.65 9.57
C LEU A 20 -1.74 -0.69 10.09
N TYR A 21 -0.77 -0.98 9.22
CA TYR A 21 0.65 -0.95 9.57
C TYR A 21 1.11 0.45 9.95
N LEU A 22 0.70 1.49 9.22
CA LEU A 22 1.04 2.87 9.53
C LEU A 22 0.53 3.27 10.92
N ILE A 23 -0.74 2.96 11.21
CA ILE A 23 -1.34 3.20 12.53
C ILE A 23 -0.56 2.44 13.61
N SER A 24 -0.20 1.17 13.36
CA SER A 24 0.56 0.37 14.31
C SER A 24 1.95 0.96 14.58
N THR A 25 2.68 1.35 13.53
CA THR A 25 4.02 1.95 13.65
C THR A 25 4.01 3.26 14.43
N LEU A 26 2.95 4.07 14.28
CA LEU A 26 2.79 5.33 15.02
C LEU A 26 2.29 5.12 16.45
N SER A 27 1.47 4.09 16.68
CA SER A 27 0.85 3.83 18.00
C SER A 27 1.78 3.07 18.95
N SER A 28 2.65 2.23 18.42
CA SER A 28 3.65 1.46 19.16
C SER A 28 5.01 1.55 18.47
N PRO A 29 5.70 2.70 18.52
CA PRO A 29 6.97 2.90 17.84
C PRO A 29 8.06 1.99 18.42
N SER A 30 8.92 1.46 17.56
CA SER A 30 10.08 0.69 17.99
C SER A 30 11.14 1.59 18.64
N PHE A 31 11.82 1.08 19.66
CA PHE A 31 12.95 1.77 20.28
C PHE A 31 14.16 1.89 19.35
N ASP A 32 14.29 0.99 18.37
CA ASP A 32 15.27 1.10 17.30
C ASP A 32 14.75 2.03 16.18
N GLN A 33 15.48 3.11 15.95
CA GLN A 33 15.15 4.14 14.97
C GLN A 33 15.22 3.63 13.52
N PHE A 34 16.11 2.68 13.21
CA PHE A 34 16.20 2.10 11.86
C PHE A 34 14.98 1.22 11.55
N VAL A 35 14.54 0.44 12.54
CA VAL A 35 13.33 -0.38 12.43
C VAL A 35 12.09 0.49 12.24
N PHE A 36 11.98 1.57 13.00
CA PHE A 36 10.87 2.52 12.88
C PHE A 36 10.78 3.14 11.49
N ILE A 37 11.90 3.63 10.95
CA ILE A 37 11.94 4.25 9.62
C ILE A 37 11.57 3.23 8.54
N ARG A 38 12.11 2.00 8.62
CA ARG A 38 11.76 0.92 7.68
C ARG A 38 10.25 0.68 7.70
N ASP A 39 9.66 0.49 8.88
CA ASP A 39 8.25 0.14 9.00
C ASP A 39 7.35 1.29 8.54
N LEU A 40 7.75 2.53 8.83
CA LEU A 40 7.08 3.73 8.34
C LEU A 40 7.12 3.81 6.80
N VAL A 41 8.31 3.71 6.20
CA VAL A 41 8.47 3.76 4.73
C VAL A 41 7.71 2.62 4.05
N THR A 42 7.77 1.41 4.60
CA THR A 42 7.10 0.22 4.04
C THR A 42 5.59 0.39 4.06
N SER A 43 5.03 0.91 5.17
CA SER A 43 3.59 1.18 5.29
C SER A 43 3.12 2.25 4.30
N ILE A 44 3.89 3.33 4.13
CA ILE A 44 3.59 4.40 3.17
C ILE A 44 3.64 3.85 1.74
N LEU A 45 4.67 3.08 1.40
CA LEU A 45 4.81 2.47 0.07
C LEU A 45 3.63 1.55 -0.25
N ALA A 46 3.15 0.76 0.72
CA ALA A 46 1.99 -0.11 0.53
C ALA A 46 0.73 0.70 0.14
N VAL A 47 0.48 1.82 0.83
CA VAL A 47 -0.66 2.70 0.51
C VAL A 47 -0.48 3.34 -0.86
N VAL A 48 0.70 3.89 -1.15
CA VAL A 48 0.99 4.54 -2.45
C VAL A 48 0.80 3.55 -3.59
N LEU A 49 1.36 2.34 -3.49
CA LEU A 49 1.22 1.31 -4.52
C LEU A 49 -0.24 0.85 -4.68
N GLY A 50 -0.97 0.70 -3.59
CA GLY A 50 -2.39 0.37 -3.63
C GLY A 50 -3.24 1.45 -4.31
N VAL A 51 -2.86 2.73 -4.22
CA VAL A 51 -3.53 3.83 -4.94
C VAL A 51 -3.08 3.91 -6.41
N VAL A 52 -1.80 3.68 -6.67
CA VAL A 52 -1.19 3.85 -8.00
C VAL A 52 -1.51 2.69 -8.94
N ALA A 53 -1.55 1.45 -8.46
CA ALA A 53 -1.88 0.26 -9.26
C ALA A 53 -3.21 0.37 -10.05
N PRO A 54 -4.35 0.79 -9.46
CA PRO A 54 -5.61 0.93 -10.19
C PRO A 54 -5.59 2.14 -11.14
N ILE A 55 -4.77 3.16 -10.89
CA ILE A 55 -4.60 4.31 -11.78
C ILE A 55 -3.82 3.90 -13.03
N LEU A 56 -2.71 3.18 -12.85
CA LEU A 56 -1.87 2.68 -13.94
C LEU A 56 -2.65 1.75 -14.85
N ILE A 57 -3.42 0.80 -14.30
CA ILE A 57 -4.17 -0.15 -15.14
C ILE A 57 -5.31 0.51 -15.91
N ARG A 58 -5.90 1.59 -15.38
CA ARG A 58 -6.85 2.42 -16.12
C ARG A 58 -6.17 3.16 -17.26
N ARG A 59 -4.98 3.71 -17.02
CA ARG A 59 -4.24 4.54 -17.99
C ARG A 59 -3.69 3.73 -19.17
N PHE A 60 -3.03 2.61 -18.91
CA PHE A 60 -2.30 1.84 -19.94
C PHE A 60 -3.14 0.83 -20.72
N ARG A 61 -4.39 0.61 -20.32
CA ARG A 61 -5.31 -0.31 -21.00
C ARG A 61 -6.51 0.39 -21.65
N SER A 62 -6.51 1.72 -21.59
CA SER A 62 -7.46 2.60 -22.27
C SER A 62 -6.89 3.18 -23.58
N GLU A 63 -5.64 2.85 -23.92
CA GLU A 63 -5.09 2.86 -25.28
C GLU A 63 -5.31 1.47 -25.91
#